data_AF-A0A9X0WCP4-F1
#
_entry.id   AF-A0A9X0WCP4-F1
#
_cell.length_a   1.000
_cell.length_b   1.000
_cell.length_c   1.000
_cell.angle_alpha   90.00
_cell.angle_beta   90.00
_cell.angle_gamma   90.00
#
_symmetry.space_group_name_H-M   'P 1'
#
loop_
_entity.id
_entity.type
_entity.pdbx_description
1 polymer ?
#
loop_
_entity_poly.entity_id
_entity_poly.type
_entity_poly.pdbx_seq_one_letter_code
_entity_poly.pdbx_strand_id
1 'polypeptide(L)' 'MHIDIELDPSIGERLFAVAEQQGQSASALIAQALQAWLAERSAWPAAVANFEGIPDAPRFEALRDAMPAPTDDPLA' A
#
# COMPACT_ATOMS: atom_id res chain seq x y z
N MET A 1 -2.88 16.01 1.52
CA MET A 1 -1.69 15.65 2.33
C MET A 1 -0.55 16.54 1.87
N HIS A 2 0.26 17.03 2.79
CA HIS A 2 1.46 17.81 2.50
C HIS A 2 2.66 17.09 3.10
N ILE A 3 3.76 17.02 2.35
CA ILE A 3 5.00 16.38 2.77
C ILE A 3 6.14 17.34 2.47
N ASP A 4 7.01 17.55 3.46
CA ASP A 4 8.27 18.27 3.28
C ASP A 4 9.37 17.23 3.10
N ILE A 5 10.21 17.41 2.06
CA ILE A 5 11.29 16.49 1.73
C ILE A 5 12.57 17.30 1.60
N GLU A 6 13.56 16.96 2.41
CA GLU A 6 14.92 17.47 2.24
C GLU A 6 15.61 16.71 1.12
N LEU A 7 16.11 17.44 0.12
CA LEU A 7 16.81 16.88 -1.02
C LEU A 7 18.25 17.37 -1.03
N ASP A 8 19.15 16.52 -1.50
CA ASP A 8 20.50 16.95 -1.85
C ASP A 8 20.41 18.08 -2.90
N PRO A 9 21.19 19.18 -2.76
CA PRO A 9 21.12 20.33 -3.65
C PRO A 9 21.26 19.95 -5.13
N SER A 10 22.13 18.99 -5.46
CA SER A 10 22.32 18.55 -6.84
C SER A 10 21.11 17.82 -7.41
N ILE A 11 20.32 17.16 -6.55
CA ILE A 11 19.07 16.49 -6.95
C ILE A 11 17.99 17.54 -7.17
N GLY A 12 17.89 18.53 -6.27
CA GLY A 12 16.96 19.65 -6.38
C GLY A 12 17.14 20.41 -7.70
N GLU A 13 18.36 20.82 -8.03
CA GLU A 13 18.68 21.53 -9.27
C GLU A 13 18.27 20.73 -10.52
N ARG A 14 18.60 19.44 -10.55
CA ARG A 14 18.23 18.56 -11.66
C ARG A 14 16.72 18.40 -11.79
N LEU A 15 16.00 18.25 -10.67
CA LEU A 15 14.55 18.16 -10.67
C LEU A 15 13.90 19.42 -11.25
N PHE A 16 14.35 20.61 -10.83
CA PHE A 16 13.83 21.88 -11.35
C PHE A 16 14.12 22.04 -12.85
N ALA A 17 15.32 21.70 -13.31
CA ALA A 17 15.65 21.75 -14.73
C ALA A 17 14.75 20.84 -15.57
N VAL A 18 14.48 19.62 -15.09
CA VAL A 18 13.56 18.68 -15.78
C VAL A 18 12.12 19.19 -15.74
N ALA A 19 11.68 19.77 -14.63
CA ALA A 19 10.35 20.36 -14.49
C ALA A 19 10.12 21.47 -15.51
N GLU A 20 11.09 22.38 -15.65
CA GLU A 20 11.07 23.46 -16.62
C GLU A 20 11.02 22.95 -18.06
N GLN A 21 11.87 21.97 -18.40
CA GLN A 21 11.90 21.36 -19.73
C GLN A 21 10.56 20.70 -20.11
N GLN A 22 9.85 20.13 -19.14
CA GLN A 22 8.58 19.44 -19.36
C GLN A 22 7.35 20.35 -19.20
N GLY A 23 7.53 21.62 -18.81
CA GLY A 23 6.42 22.52 -18.51
C GLY A 23 5.55 22.06 -17.34
N GLN A 24 6.14 21.31 -16.39
CA GLN A 24 5.47 20.77 -15.22
C GLN A 24 6.04 21.40 -13.95
N SER A 25 5.30 21.32 -12.83
CA SER A 25 5.86 21.70 -11.53
C SER A 25 6.74 20.58 -10.98
N ALA A 26 7.77 20.93 -10.19
CA ALA A 26 8.59 19.96 -9.48
C ALA A 26 7.73 19.02 -8.63
N SER A 27 6.69 19.53 -7.96
CA SER A 27 5.73 18.73 -7.19
C SER A 27 4.98 17.71 -8.05
N ALA A 28 4.61 18.04 -9.28
CA ALA A 28 3.95 17.10 -10.20
C ALA A 28 4.90 15.97 -10.62
N LEU A 29 6.18 16.27 -10.85
CA LEU A 29 7.20 15.26 -11.14
C LEU A 29 7.46 14.35 -9.93
N ILE A 30 7.57 14.92 -8.72
CA ILE A 30 7.73 14.14 -7.49
C ILE A 30 6.54 13.19 -7.31
N ALA A 31 5.31 13.69 -7.50
CA ALA A 31 4.11 12.86 -7.37
C ALA A 31 4.11 11.70 -8.37
N GLN A 32 4.46 11.95 -9.64
CA GLN A 32 4.57 10.91 -10.67
C GLN A 32 5.65 9.88 -10.33
N ALA A 33 6.82 10.33 -9.88
CA ALA A 33 7.92 9.44 -9.49
C ALA A 33 7.51 8.55 -8.30
N LEU A 34 6.86 9.13 -7.29
CA LEU A 34 6.34 8.39 -6.14
C LEU A 34 5.27 7.38 -6.56
N GLN A 35 4.34 7.77 -7.45
CA GLN A 35 3.31 6.86 -7.94
C GLN A 35 3.91 5.66 -8.69
N ALA A 36 4.88 5.90 -9.58
CA ALA A 36 5.57 4.83 -10.30
C ALA A 36 6.33 3.90 -9.33
N TRP A 37 7.09 4.48 -8.40
CA TRP A 37 7.86 3.72 -7.42
C TRP A 37 6.97 2.87 -6.50
N LEU A 38 5.83 3.42 -6.07
CA LEU A 38 4.84 2.72 -5.25
C LEU A 38 4.11 1.65 -6.04
N ALA A 39 3.72 1.88 -7.30
CA ALA A 39 2.98 0.90 -8.09
C ALA A 39 3.74 -0.44 -8.21
N GLU A 40 5.07 -0.40 -8.28
CA GLU A 40 5.93 -1.58 -8.28
C GLU A 40 5.98 -2.32 -6.94
N ARG A 41 5.67 -1.63 -5.83
CA ARG A 41 5.94 -2.08 -4.44
C ARG A 41 4.68 -2.27 -3.60
N SER A 42 3.58 -1.68 -4.01
CA SER A 42 2.28 -1.77 -3.35
C SER A 42 1.46 -2.96 -3.84
N ALA A 43 1.97 -3.72 -4.82
CA ALA A 43 1.34 -4.95 -5.25
C ALA A 43 1.60 -6.05 -4.20
N TRP A 44 0.54 -6.78 -3.85
CA TRP A 44 0.69 -8.00 -3.06
C TRP A 44 1.68 -8.96 -3.74
N PRO A 45 2.53 -9.70 -3.00
CA PRO A 45 3.36 -10.74 -3.58
C PRO A 45 2.51 -11.69 -4.41
N ALA A 46 3.07 -12.23 -5.50
CA ALA A 46 2.33 -13.13 -6.39
C ALA A 46 1.69 -14.32 -5.63
N ALA A 47 2.36 -14.81 -4.59
CA ALA A 47 1.85 -15.86 -3.72
C ALA A 47 0.55 -15.48 -2.98
N VAL A 48 0.34 -14.20 -2.68
CA VAL A 48 -0.89 -13.67 -2.06
C VAL A 48 -1.91 -13.28 -3.14
N ALA A 49 -1.48 -12.58 -4.20
CA ALA A 49 -2.36 -12.11 -5.26
C ALA A 49 -3.02 -13.25 -6.05
N ASN A 50 -2.33 -14.38 -6.21
CA ASN A 50 -2.79 -15.55 -6.96
C ASN A 50 -3.26 -16.69 -6.04
N PHE A 51 -3.50 -16.41 -4.76
CA PHE A 51 -3.98 -17.43 -3.85
C PHE A 51 -5.47 -17.72 -4.10
N GLU A 52 -5.78 -18.91 -4.62
CA GLU A 52 -7.16 -19.34 -4.91
C GLU A 52 -7.87 -19.96 -3.70
N GLY A 53 -7.22 -19.98 -2.53
CA GLY A 53 -7.70 -20.67 -1.35
C GLY A 53 -7.17 -22.11 -1.24
N ILE A 54 -7.56 -22.79 -0.17
CA ILE A 54 -7.25 -24.21 0.03
C ILE A 54 -8.52 -24.98 -0.36
N PRO A 55 -8.48 -25.86 -1.37
CA PRO A 55 -9.68 -26.52 -1.90
C PRO A 55 -10.51 -27.26 -0.84
N ASP A 56 -9.83 -27.92 0.10
CA ASP A 56 -10.46 -28.72 1.15
C ASP A 56 -10.62 -27.96 2.48
N ALA A 57 -10.41 -26.64 2.49
CA ALA A 57 -10.65 -25.86 3.69
C ALA A 57 -12.15 -25.81 4.00
N PRO A 58 -12.57 -26.09 5.24
CA PRO A 58 -13.95 -25.92 5.63
C PRO A 58 -14.33 -24.44 5.52
N ARG A 59 -15.61 -24.17 5.24
CA ARG A 59 -16.15 -22.80 5.29
C ARG A 59 -15.84 -22.18 6.64
N PHE A 60 -15.56 -20.89 6.68
CA PHE A 60 -15.24 -20.15 7.90
C PHE A 60 -16.24 -20.42 9.05
N GLU A 61 -17.51 -20.56 8.71
CA GLU A 61 -18.61 -20.79 9.65
C GLU A 61 -18.90 -22.27 9.96
N ALA A 62 -18.20 -23.23 9.36
CA ALA A 62 -18.55 -24.65 9.44
C ALA A 62 -18.56 -25.24 10.86
N LEU A 63 -17.83 -24.60 11.79
CA LEU A 63 -17.75 -25.01 13.19
C LEU A 63 -18.52 -24.08 14.14
N ARG A 64 -19.32 -23.14 13.61
CA ARG A 64 -20.07 -22.18 14.43
C ARG A 64 -20.97 -22.88 15.45
N ASP A 65 -21.65 -23.93 15.03
CA ASP A 65 -22.58 -24.68 15.87
C ASP A 65 -21.88 -25.58 16.90
N ALA A 66 -20.58 -25.84 16.70
CA ALA A 66 -19.73 -26.56 17.64
C ALA A 66 -19.06 -25.62 18.66
N MET A 67 -19.19 -24.30 18.50
CA MET A 67 -18.64 -23.35 19.47
C MET A 67 -19.51 -23.33 20.74
N PRO A 68 -18.90 -23.36 21.94
CA PRO A 68 -19.65 -23.15 23.16
C PRO A 68 -20.29 -21.75 23.16
N ALA A 69 -21.40 -21.62 23.88
CA ALA A 69 -21.97 -20.30 24.13
C ALA A 69 -20.90 -19.37 24.73
N PRO A 70 -20.89 -18.07 24.39
CA PRO A 70 -20.04 -17.11 25.06
C PRO A 70 -20.23 -17.25 26.57
N THR A 71 -19.15 -17.41 27.32
CA THR A 71 -19.20 -17.26 28.77
C THR A 71 -19.54 -15.82 29.11
N ASP A 72 -20.25 -15.61 30.23
CA ASP A 72 -20.49 -14.26 30.74
C ASP A 72 -19.18 -13.47 30.76
N ASP A 73 -19.24 -12.24 30.24
CA ASP A 73 -18.09 -11.36 30.18
C ASP A 73 -17.62 -11.08 31.61
N PRO A 74 -16.38 -11.46 31.99
CA PRO A 74 -15.86 -11.19 33.33
C PRO A 74 -15.64 -9.70 33.59
N LEU A 75 -15.85 -8.84 32.58
CA LEU A 75 -15.68 -7.39 32.60
C LEU A 75 -16.96 -6.59 32.30
N ALA A 76 -18.12 -7.25 32.15
CA ALA A 76 -19.41 -6.57 31.95
C ALA A 76 -20.00 -5.98 33.25
#